data_AF-J5UJ79-F1
#
_entry.id   AF-J5UJ79-F1
#
_cell.length_a   1.000
_cell.length_b   1.000
_cell.length_c   1.000
_cell.angle_alpha   90.00
_cell.angle_beta   90.00
_cell.angle_gamma   90.00
#
_symmetry.space_group_name_H-M   'P 1'
#
loop_
_entity.id
_entity.type
_entity.pdbx_description
1 polymer ?
#
loop_
_entity_poly.entity_id
_entity_poly.type
_entity_poly.pdbx_seq_one_letter_code
_entity_poly.pdbx_strand_id
1 'polypeptide(L)'
;MKVLMRFNKEDNKFVDMQNVTQEYIYKYQDVEELEEKDGYYTSLEYDEKTKKAIRKYVEMKKTKEEILEEKLKTMQEQMEQTNKAIEDLILQNT
;
A
#
# COMPACT_ATOMS: atom_id res chain seq x y z
N MET A 1 13.11 -10.89 -8.97
CA MET A 1 13.54 -11.46 -7.66
C MET A 1 13.15 -12.94 -7.56
N LYS A 2 13.97 -13.81 -6.95
CA LYS A 2 13.63 -15.24 -6.72
C LYS A 2 13.21 -15.46 -5.27
N VAL A 3 12.15 -16.23 -5.04
CA VAL A 3 11.61 -16.51 -3.69
C VAL A 3 11.57 -18.01 -3.40
N LEU A 4 11.88 -18.39 -2.16
CA LEU A 4 11.79 -19.77 -1.68
C LEU A 4 10.40 -20.00 -1.07
N MET A 5 9.63 -20.90 -1.68
CA MET A 5 8.32 -21.29 -1.16
C MET A 5 8.40 -22.67 -0.54
N ARG A 6 7.82 -22.83 0.66
CA ARG A 6 7.78 -24.10 1.40
C ARG A 6 6.38 -24.67 1.38
N PHE A 7 6.28 -25.93 0.98
CA PHE A 7 5.03 -26.69 0.95
C PHE A 7 5.19 -27.97 1.76
N ASN A 8 4.15 -28.33 2.51
CA ASN A 8 4.09 -29.63 3.16
C ASN A 8 4.10 -30.74 2.10
N LYS A 9 4.94 -31.76 2.28
CA LYS A 9 5.10 -32.86 1.33
C LYS A 9 3.84 -33.74 1.21
N GLU A 10 3.06 -33.87 2.27
CA GLU A 10 1.90 -34.78 2.33
C GLU A 10 0.66 -34.18 1.65
N ASP A 11 0.37 -32.89 1.89
CA ASP A 11 -0.86 -32.24 1.42
C ASP A 11 -0.64 -31.02 0.51
N ASN A 12 0.63 -30.67 0.23
CA ASN A 12 1.02 -29.59 -0.68
C ASN A 12 0.43 -28.21 -0.33
N LYS A 13 0.12 -27.97 0.96
CA LYS A 13 -0.28 -26.65 1.47
C LYS A 13 0.91 -25.76 1.80
N PHE A 14 0.72 -24.45 1.69
CA PHE A 14 1.72 -23.43 2.00
C PHE A 14 1.98 -23.33 3.52
N VAL A 15 3.24 -23.14 3.92
CA VAL A 15 3.68 -23.21 5.33
C VAL A 15 4.51 -21.98 5.72
N ASP A 16 4.07 -21.20 6.72
CA ASP A 16 4.67 -19.93 7.15
C ASP A 16 5.62 -20.04 8.38
N MET A 17 5.31 -20.86 9.39
CA MET A 17 6.21 -21.17 10.53
C MET A 17 6.01 -22.60 11.07
N GLN A 18 7.04 -23.47 11.11
CA GLN A 18 6.92 -24.87 11.60
C GLN A 18 8.22 -25.53 12.13
N ASN A 19 7.99 -26.65 12.83
CA ASN A 19 8.87 -27.50 13.63
C ASN A 19 9.92 -28.30 12.82
N VAL A 20 11.06 -28.64 13.43
CA VAL A 20 12.31 -29.11 12.76
C VAL A 20 12.20 -30.50 12.11
N THR A 21 11.13 -31.25 12.37
CA THR A 21 10.98 -32.67 12.02
C THR A 21 10.20 -32.96 10.73
N GLN A 22 9.70 -31.94 10.02
CA GLN A 22 8.92 -32.15 8.78
C GLN A 22 9.80 -32.09 7.52
N GLU A 23 9.59 -33.01 6.58
CA GLU A 23 10.19 -32.97 5.24
C GLU A 23 9.36 -32.10 4.30
N TYR A 24 10.00 -31.20 3.55
CA TYR A 24 9.33 -30.21 2.68
C TYR A 24 9.72 -30.34 1.21
N ILE A 25 8.79 -29.95 0.33
CA ILE A 25 9.05 -29.77 -1.09
C ILE A 25 9.38 -28.30 -1.35
N TYR A 26 10.53 -28.03 -1.95
CA TYR A 26 10.94 -26.69 -2.36
C TYR A 26 10.50 -26.40 -3.78
N LYS A 27 9.79 -25.30 -3.96
CA LYS A 27 9.41 -24.78 -5.28
C LYS A 27 9.97 -23.38 -5.45
N TYR A 28 10.50 -23.13 -6.64
CA TYR A 28 11.01 -21.83 -7.04
C TYR A 28 10.03 -21.21 -8.04
N GLN A 29 9.69 -19.95 -7.82
CA GLN A 29 8.81 -19.20 -8.70
C GLN A 29 9.44 -17.83 -8.94
N ASP A 30 9.46 -17.42 -10.21
CA ASP A 30 9.71 -16.03 -10.55
C ASP A 30 8.44 -15.21 -10.28
N VAL A 31 8.61 -14.09 -9.59
CA VAL A 31 7.53 -13.16 -9.27
C VAL A 31 7.83 -11.86 -10.00
N GLU A 32 6.80 -11.35 -10.69
CA GLU A 32 6.87 -10.06 -11.35
C GLU A 32 7.12 -8.95 -10.32
N GLU A 33 8.08 -8.09 -10.62
CA GLU A 33 8.37 -6.92 -9.79
C GLU A 33 7.36 -5.84 -10.12
N LEU A 34 6.75 -5.28 -9.08
CA LEU A 34 5.91 -4.10 -9.20
C LEU A 34 6.79 -2.88 -8.96
N GLU A 35 6.67 -1.88 -9.82
CA GLU A 35 7.33 -0.58 -9.65
C GLU A 35 6.89 0.09 -8.34
N GLU A 36 7.73 0.99 -7.83
CA GLU A 36 7.36 1.78 -6.67
C GLU A 36 6.20 2.73 -7.03
N LYS A 37 5.19 2.75 -6.17
CA LYS A 37 4.01 3.61 -6.33
C LYS A 37 3.83 4.44 -5.07
N ASP A 38 3.82 5.75 -5.22
CA ASP A 38 3.70 6.68 -4.10
C ASP A 38 2.41 6.42 -3.30
N GLY A 39 2.52 6.43 -1.97
CA GLY A 39 1.43 6.07 -1.06
C GLY A 39 1.10 4.57 -0.96
N TYR A 40 1.88 3.67 -1.61
CA TYR A 40 1.68 2.22 -1.51
C TYR A 40 2.99 1.49 -1.20
N TYR A 41 2.92 0.46 -0.35
CA TYR A 41 3.99 -0.53 -0.23
C TYR A 41 3.61 -1.81 -0.96
N THR A 42 4.60 -2.57 -1.44
CA THR A 42 4.33 -3.85 -2.08
C THR A 42 4.41 -4.99 -1.07
N SER A 43 3.39 -5.84 -1.01
CA SER A 43 3.36 -7.06 -0.21
C SER A 43 3.44 -8.30 -1.11
N LEU A 44 4.20 -9.32 -0.68
CA LEU A 44 4.25 -10.61 -1.34
C LEU A 44 3.30 -11.58 -0.63
N GLU A 45 2.32 -12.11 -1.35
CA GLU A 45 1.32 -13.03 -0.82
C GLU A 45 1.22 -14.29 -1.67
N TYR A 46 0.86 -15.40 -1.03
CA TYR A 46 0.48 -16.61 -1.75
C TYR A 46 -1.01 -16.58 -2.06
N ASP A 47 -1.35 -16.55 -3.35
CA ASP A 47 -2.74 -16.66 -3.80
C ASP A 47 -3.14 -18.14 -3.88
N GLU A 48 -3.98 -18.55 -2.94
CA GLU A 48 -4.49 -19.92 -2.84
C GLU A 48 -5.34 -20.36 -4.04
N LYS A 49 -5.95 -19.43 -4.79
CA LYS A 49 -6.77 -19.76 -5.96
C LYS A 49 -5.91 -20.06 -7.18
N THR A 50 -4.92 -19.23 -7.43
CA THR A 50 -4.00 -19.37 -8.56
C THR A 50 -2.77 -20.22 -8.24
N LYS A 51 -2.59 -20.57 -6.96
CA LYS A 51 -1.46 -21.34 -6.41
C LYS A 51 -0.10 -20.73 -6.77
N LYS A 52 -0.05 -19.39 -6.79
CA LYS A 52 1.14 -18.61 -7.15
C LYS A 52 1.44 -17.55 -6.11
N ALA A 53 2.72 -17.26 -5.90
CA ALA A 53 3.13 -16.06 -5.21
C ALA A 53 2.88 -14.84 -6.11
N ILE A 54 2.18 -13.84 -5.59
CA ILE A 54 1.88 -12.59 -6.29
C ILE A 54 2.26 -11.40 -5.42
N ARG A 55 2.71 -10.33 -6.06
CA ARG A 55 2.97 -9.06 -5.39
C ARG A 55 1.74 -8.17 -5.53
N LYS A 56 1.34 -7.48 -4.46
CA LYS A 56 0.19 -6.56 -4.44
C LYS A 56 0.58 -5.20 -3.88
N TYR A 57 -0.06 -4.14 -4.36
CA TYR A 57 0.01 -2.82 -3.73
C TYR A 57 -0.90 -2.77 -2.51
N VAL A 58 -0.36 -2.33 -1.39
CA VAL A 58 -1.10 -2.08 -0.16
C VAL A 58 -0.95 -0.60 0.19
N GLU A 59 -2.08 0.08 0.37
CA GLU A 59 -2.10 1.51 0.64
C GLU A 59 -1.47 1.81 2.01
N MET A 60 -0.52 2.74 2.02
CA MET A 60 0.06 3.28 3.25
C MET A 60 -0.98 4.18 3.90
N LYS A 61 -1.41 3.81 5.11
CA LYS A 61 -2.32 4.68 5.87
C LYS A 61 -1.56 5.95 6.24
N LYS A 62 -2.11 7.09 5.82
CA LYS A 62 -1.61 8.41 6.25
C LYS A 62 -1.61 8.50 7.77
N THR A 63 -0.57 9.10 8.31
CA THR A 63 -0.46 9.43 9.72
C THR A 63 -1.44 10.54 10.09
N LYS A 64 -1.72 10.69 11.39
CA LYS A 64 -2.57 11.79 11.88
C LYS A 64 -1.98 13.16 11.55
N GLU A 65 -0.66 13.26 11.52
CA GLU A 65 0.08 14.49 11.23
C GLU A 65 -0.08 14.90 9.76
N GLU A 66 0.14 13.98 8.83
CA GLU A 66 -0.08 14.21 7.39
C GLU A 66 -1.55 14.59 7.09
N ILE A 67 -2.51 13.94 7.74
CA ILE A 67 -3.93 14.30 7.63
C ILE A 67 -4.18 15.73 8.15
N LEU A 68 -3.49 16.13 9.23
CA LEU A 68 -3.64 17.45 9.82
C LEU A 68 -3.02 18.53 8.90
N GLU A 69 -1.85 18.27 8.33
CA GLU A 69 -1.19 19.16 7.37
C GLU A 69 -2.03 19.40 6.13
N GLU A 70 -2.60 18.33 5.52
CA GLU A 70 -3.50 18.47 4.37
C GLU A 70 -4.72 19.32 4.69
N LYS A 71 -5.30 19.15 5.88
CA LYS A 71 -6.43 19.97 6.35
C LYS A 71 -6.04 21.43 6.55
N LEU A 72 -4.89 21.69 7.17
CA LEU A 72 -4.38 23.05 7.38
C LEU A 72 -4.15 23.76 6.04
N LYS A 73 -3.54 23.07 5.07
CA LYS A 73 -3.34 23.59 3.72
C LYS A 73 -4.67 23.93 3.04
N THR A 74 -5.63 23.01 3.10
CA THR A 74 -6.97 23.23 2.51
C THR A 74 -7.68 24.41 3.17
N MET A 75 -7.57 24.57 4.49
CA MET A 75 -8.14 25.72 5.20
C MET A 75 -7.46 27.03 4.80
N GLN A 76 -6.14 27.05 4.61
CA GLN A 76 -5.42 28.22 4.13
C GLN A 76 -5.88 28.62 2.72
N GLU A 77 -6.01 27.66 1.80
CA GLU A 77 -6.50 27.92 0.44
C GLU A 77 -7.93 28.48 0.45
N GLN A 78 -8.82 27.93 1.30
CA GLN A 78 -10.18 28.44 1.47
C GLN A 78 -10.21 29.85 2.06
N MET A 79 -9.35 30.14 3.05
CA MET A 79 -9.22 31.47 3.61
C MET A 79 -8.73 32.47 2.57
N GLU A 80 -7.75 32.10 1.75
CA GLU A 80 -7.24 32.98 0.69
C GLU A 80 -8.30 33.28 -0.36
N GLN A 81 -9.09 32.27 -0.77
CA GLN A 81 -10.22 32.47 -1.67
C GLN A 81 -11.30 33.36 -1.05
N THR A 82 -11.59 33.16 0.24
CA THR A 82 -12.58 33.98 0.96
C THR A 82 -12.12 35.43 1.06
N ASN A 83 -10.84 35.67 1.36
CA ASN A 83 -10.28 37.02 1.42
C ASN A 83 -10.35 37.72 0.07
N LYS A 84 -10.00 37.03 -1.03
CA LYS A 84 -10.15 37.57 -2.39
C LYS A 84 -11.59 37.93 -2.72
N ALA A 85 -12.54 37.05 -2.37
CA ALA A 85 -13.96 37.34 -2.57
C ALA A 85 -14.44 38.56 -1.76
N ILE A 86 -13.93 38.76 -0.55
CA ILE A 86 -14.22 39.94 0.27
C ILE A 86 -13.62 41.20 -0.37
N GLU A 87 -12.38 41.15 -0.83
CA GLU A 87 -11.74 42.27 -1.54
C GLU A 87 -12.52 42.68 -2.79
N ASP A 88 -12.95 41.71 -3.60
CA ASP A 88 -13.77 41.95 -4.79
C ASP A 88 -15.11 42.61 -4.45
N LEU A 89 -15.77 42.18 -3.37
CA LEU A 89 -17.02 42.79 -2.88
C LEU A 89 -16.82 44.23 -2.39
N ILE A 90 -15.69 44.53 -1.73
CA ILE A 90 -15.37 45.90 -1.29
C ILE A 90 -15.14 46.81 -2.50
N LEU A 91 -14.40 46.34 -3.50
CA LEU A 91 -14.13 47.08 -4.74
C LEU A 91 -15.39 47.33 -5.58
N GLN A 92 -16.37 46.43 -5.55
CA GLN A 92 -17.65 46.62 -6.26
C GLN A 92 -18.58 47.63 -5.58
N ASN A 93 -18.40 47.91 -4.28
CA ASN A 93 -19.22 48.83 -3.49
C ASN A 93 -18.57 50.21 -3.25
N THR A 94 -17.43 50.47 -3.90
CA THR A 94 -16.70 51.76 -3.85
C THR A 94 -16.79 52.45 -5.21
#